data_AF-A0A078JGN7-F1
#
_entry.id   AF-A0A078JGN7-F1
#
_cell.length_a   1.000
_cell.length_b   1.000
_cell.length_c   1.000
_cell.angle_alpha   90.00
_cell.angle_beta   90.00
_cell.angle_gamma   90.00
#
_symmetry.space_group_name_H-M   'P 1'
#
loop_
_entity.id
_entity.type
_entity.pdbx_description
1 polymer ?
#
loop_
_entity_poly.entity_id
_entity_poly.type
_entity_poly.pdbx_seq_one_letter_code
_entity_poly.pdbx_strand_id
1 'polypeptide(L)'
;MKENRLHEVIDEQVMKENNQREIHEAARIAVECTRLMGEERPRMKEVAAQLEALRVGKTKHEGSDQYPEPEVNEHLVGVEILSAQGDTSTTGYDSIKNVTMLNIEAGR
;
A
#
# COMPACT_ATOMS: atom_id res chain seq x y z
N MET A 1 6.77 -9.33 -18.30
CA MET A 1 5.59 -10.02 -18.86
C MET A 1 5.79 -10.16 -20.35
N LYS A 2 5.55 -11.33 -20.95
CA LYS A 2 5.44 -11.38 -22.41
C LYS A 2 4.18 -10.60 -22.79
N GLU A 3 4.34 -9.58 -23.63
CA GLU A 3 3.22 -8.86 -24.22
C GLU A 3 2.25 -9.91 -24.78
N ASN A 4 0.96 -9.83 -24.41
CA ASN A 4 -0.14 -10.74 -24.83
C ASN A 4 -0.44 -11.99 -23.99
N ARG A 5 0.18 -12.21 -22.82
CA ARG A 5 -0.18 -13.34 -21.91
C ARG A 5 -0.88 -12.91 -20.62
N LEU A 6 -1.48 -11.72 -20.57
CA LEU A 6 -2.13 -11.23 -19.35
C LEU A 6 -3.33 -12.09 -18.92
N HIS A 7 -4.02 -12.73 -19.87
CA HIS A 7 -5.14 -13.63 -19.60
C HIS A 7 -4.76 -14.88 -18.78
N GLU A 8 -3.47 -15.20 -18.68
CA GLU A 8 -2.99 -16.36 -17.90
C GLU A 8 -2.74 -16.01 -16.42
N VAL A 9 -2.69 -14.72 -16.09
CA VAL A 9 -2.26 -14.24 -14.77
C VAL A 9 -3.34 -13.39 -14.10
N ILE A 10 -4.13 -12.68 -14.90
CA ILE A 10 -5.23 -11.86 -14.41
C ILE A 10 -6.49 -12.73 -14.34
N ASP A 11 -7.20 -12.61 -13.23
CA ASP A 11 -8.46 -13.30 -12.98
C ASP A 11 -9.48 -13.02 -14.10
N GLU A 12 -10.15 -14.08 -14.57
CA GLU A 12 -11.18 -14.01 -15.60
C GLU A 12 -12.33 -13.07 -15.25
N GLN A 13 -12.65 -12.91 -13.96
CA GLN A 13 -13.71 -12.01 -13.50
C GLN A 13 -13.34 -10.53 -13.67
N VAL A 14 -12.05 -10.22 -13.76
CA VAL A 14 -11.53 -8.86 -13.92
C VAL A 14 -11.38 -8.51 -15.40
N MET A 15 -10.98 -9.46 -16.24
CA MET A 15 -10.78 -9.29 -17.68
C MET A 15 -12.10 -9.22 -18.45
N LYS A 16 -12.46 -8.03 -18.95
CA LYS A 16 -13.64 -7.79 -19.78
C LYS A 16 -13.22 -7.23 -21.14
N GLU A 17 -13.98 -7.49 -22.19
CA GLU A 17 -13.67 -6.96 -23.54
C GLU A 17 -13.51 -5.43 -23.55
N ASN A 18 -14.31 -4.73 -22.74
CA ASN A 18 -14.31 -3.27 -22.67
C ASN A 18 -13.20 -2.65 -21.82
N ASN A 19 -12.40 -3.45 -21.10
CA ASN A 19 -11.36 -2.94 -20.19
C ASN A 19 -9.95 -3.47 -20.49
N GLN A 20 -9.78 -4.23 -21.58
CA GLN A 20 -8.52 -4.87 -21.92
C GLN A 20 -7.38 -3.85 -22.06
N ARG A 21 -7.64 -2.67 -22.62
CA ARG A 21 -6.64 -1.61 -22.80
C ARG A 21 -6.12 -1.08 -21.47
N GLU A 22 -7.02 -0.78 -20.52
CA GLU A 22 -6.60 -0.28 -19.22
C GLU A 22 -5.90 -1.36 -18.40
N ILE A 23 -6.32 -2.62 -18.50
CA ILE A 23 -5.62 -3.73 -17.85
C ILE A 23 -4.22 -3.91 -18.43
N HIS A 24 -4.07 -3.80 -19.75
CA HIS A 24 -2.75 -3.85 -20.39
C HIS A 24 -1.82 -2.75 -19.88
N GLU A 25 -2.30 -1.51 -19.77
CA GLU A 25 -1.48 -0.40 -19.29
C GLU A 25 -1.20 -0.51 -17.78
N ALA A 26 -2.18 -0.91 -16.98
CA ALA A 26 -1.96 -1.19 -15.55
C ALA A 26 -0.92 -2.30 -15.34
N ALA A 27 -0.95 -3.34 -16.16
CA ALA A 27 0.07 -4.39 -16.14
C ALA A 27 1.45 -3.88 -16.57
N ARG A 28 1.52 -2.96 -17.55
CA ARG A 28 2.77 -2.30 -17.95
C ARG A 28 3.38 -1.53 -16.77
N ILE A 29 2.57 -0.74 -16.06
CA ILE A 29 2.98 0.00 -14.86
C ILE A 29 3.47 -0.98 -13.77
N ALA A 30 2.75 -2.08 -13.54
CA ALA A 30 3.16 -3.10 -12.56
C ALA A 30 4.51 -3.76 -12.91
N VAL A 31 4.79 -3.99 -14.19
CA VAL A 31 6.09 -4.48 -14.65
C VAL A 31 7.20 -3.49 -14.36
N GLU A 32 6.97 -2.19 -14.51
CA GLU A 32 7.95 -1.16 -14.15
C GLU A 32 8.19 -1.09 -12.63
N CYS A 33 7.14 -1.20 -11.82
CA CYS A 33 7.24 -1.23 -10.36
C CYS A 33 8.01 -2.44 -9.82
N THR A 34 8.08 -3.55 -10.58
CA THR A 34 8.68 -4.82 -10.16
C THR A 34 10.10 -5.02 -10.70
N ARG A 35 10.73 -3.98 -11.26
CA ARG A 35 12.13 -4.05 -11.69
C ARG A 35 13.05 -4.46 -10.53
N LEU A 36 14.06 -5.26 -10.87
CA LEU A 36 14.99 -5.83 -9.90
C LEU A 36 15.74 -4.72 -9.16
N MET A 37 16.27 -3.77 -9.93
CA MET A 37 16.99 -2.59 -9.43
C MET A 37 16.01 -1.53 -8.97
N GLY A 38 16.17 -1.05 -7.74
CA GLY A 38 15.22 -0.13 -7.09
C GLY A 38 15.21 1.26 -7.75
N GLU A 39 16.36 1.68 -8.26
CA GLU A 39 16.58 2.93 -8.98
C GLU A 39 15.87 2.99 -10.34
N GLU A 40 15.54 1.83 -10.91
CA GLU A 40 14.77 1.76 -12.16
C GLU A 40 13.25 1.79 -11.92
N ARG A 41 12.82 1.60 -10.67
CA ARG A 41 11.40 1.62 -10.33
C ARG A 41 10.89 3.06 -10.36
N PRO A 42 9.69 3.30 -10.89
CA PRO A 42 9.08 4.62 -10.85
C PRO A 42 8.83 5.07 -9.41
N ARG A 43 8.85 6.37 -9.17
CA ARG A 43 8.42 6.95 -7.89
C ARG A 43 6.90 6.81 -7.77
N MET A 44 6.40 6.66 -6.54
CA MET A 44 4.95 6.50 -6.31
C MET A 44 4.12 7.66 -6.89
N LYS A 45 4.65 8.88 -6.90
CA LYS A 45 4.01 10.03 -7.56
C LYS A 45 3.79 9.84 -9.07
N GLU A 46 4.73 9.17 -9.74
CA GLU A 46 4.66 8.87 -11.18
C GLU A 46 3.69 7.72 -11.43
N VAL A 47 3.68 6.71 -10.56
CA VAL A 47 2.70 5.62 -10.59
C VAL A 47 1.28 6.17 -10.41
N ALA A 48 1.06 7.04 -9.41
CA ALA A 48 -0.23 7.66 -9.16
C ALA A 48 -0.73 8.46 -10.38
N ALA A 49 0.14 9.29 -10.98
CA ALA A 49 -0.19 10.06 -12.18
C ALA A 49 -0.57 9.17 -13.38
N GLN A 50 0.18 8.08 -13.60
CA GLN A 50 -0.13 7.13 -14.69
C GLN A 50 -1.47 6.41 -14.46
N LEU A 51 -1.77 6.01 -13.23
CA LEU A 51 -3.04 5.36 -12.88
C LEU A 51 -4.22 6.33 -12.96
N GLU A 52 -4.04 7.60 -12.58
CA GLU A 52 -5.08 8.61 -12.71
C GLU A 52 -5.42 8.87 -14.19
N ALA A 53 -4.42 8.94 -15.07
CA ALA A 53 -4.63 9.08 -16.51
C ALA A 53 -5.46 7.93 -17.10
N LEU A 54 -5.32 6.71 -16.58
CA LEU A 54 -6.13 5.56 -16.99
C LEU A 54 -7.60 5.68 -16.56
N ARG A 55 -7.87 6.36 -15.45
CA ARG A 55 -9.22 6.56 -14.94
C ARG A 55 -9.99 7.60 -15.75
N VAL A 56 -9.31 8.68 -16.16
CA VAL A 56 -9.91 9.80 -16.91
C VAL A 56 -10.36 9.40 -18.32
N GLY A 57 -9.79 8.34 -18.91
CA GLY A 57 -10.23 7.79 -20.20
C GLY A 57 -11.67 7.25 -20.22
N LYS A 58 -12.25 6.92 -19.05
CA LYS A 58 -13.60 6.33 -18.89
C LYS A 58 -14.68 7.32 -18.46
N THR A 59 -14.31 8.51 -17.98
CA THR A 59 -15.25 9.46 -17.38
C THR A 59 -15.92 10.36 -18.42
N LYS A 60 -16.65 9.77 -19.37
CA LYS A 60 -17.75 10.47 -20.05
C LYS A 60 -19.14 9.93 -19.72
N HIS A 61 -19.24 8.88 -18.90
CA HIS A 61 -20.52 8.41 -18.39
C HIS A 61 -20.41 8.11 -16.89
N GLU A 62 -20.94 9.07 -16.12
CA GLU A 62 -21.59 8.94 -14.80
C GLU A 62 -20.95 8.01 -13.75
N GLY A 63 -20.31 8.62 -12.74
CA GLY A 63 -19.91 7.87 -11.54
C GLY A 63 -19.06 8.65 -10.54
N SER A 64 -19.60 9.76 -10.03
CA SER A 64 -19.25 10.48 -8.79
C SER A 64 -17.77 10.73 -8.46
N ASP A 65 -17.43 12.02 -8.49
CA ASP A 65 -16.39 12.62 -7.68
C ASP A 65 -16.46 12.17 -6.20
N GLN A 66 -15.32 11.69 -5.69
CA GLN A 66 -14.72 12.02 -4.39
C GLN A 66 -13.74 10.91 -4.03
N TYR A 67 -12.45 11.18 -4.20
CA TYR A 67 -11.49 10.64 -3.24
C TYR A 67 -11.70 11.45 -1.96
N PRO A 68 -12.15 10.85 -0.84
CA PRO A 68 -11.90 11.50 0.43
C PRO A 68 -10.37 11.62 0.56
N GLU A 69 -9.91 12.86 0.64
CA GLU A 69 -8.60 13.17 1.20
C GLU A 69 -8.45 12.35 2.49
N PRO A 70 -7.33 11.64 2.71
CA PRO A 70 -7.16 10.95 3.97
C PRO A 70 -7.05 12.03 5.04
N GLU A 71 -8.16 12.31 5.71
CA GLU A 71 -8.16 12.91 7.04
C GLU A 71 -7.21 12.04 7.86
N VAL A 72 -6.03 12.57 8.16
CA VAL A 72 -5.09 12.03 9.14
C VAL A 72 -5.80 12.09 10.48
N ASN A 73 -6.64 11.09 10.71
CA ASN A 73 -7.32 10.91 11.96
C ASN A 73 -6.31 10.42 12.98
N GLU A 74 -5.87 11.34 13.83
CA GLU A 74 -5.06 11.10 15.02
C GLU A 74 -5.82 10.24 16.03
N HIS A 75 -5.99 8.95 15.74
CA HIS A 75 -6.26 7.95 16.78
C HIS A 75 -4.94 7.25 17.13
N LEU A 76 -4.01 8.01 17.72
CA LEU A 76 -3.02 7.41 18.60
C LEU A 76 -3.78 6.92 19.84
N VAL A 77 -4.01 5.62 19.89
CA VAL A 77 -4.54 4.90 21.05
C VAL A 77 -3.76 5.36 22.28
N GLY A 78 -4.49 5.93 23.26
CA GLY A 78 -3.93 6.46 24.49
C GLY A 78 -3.11 5.41 25.22
N VAL A 79 -1.79 5.55 25.16
CA VAL A 79 -0.86 4.84 26.03
C VAL A 79 -0.44 5.83 27.10
N GLU A 80 -1.03 5.70 28.29
CA GLU A 80 -0.55 6.38 29.48
C GLU A 80 0.84 5.84 29.82
N ILE A 81 1.87 6.62 29.47
CA ILE A 81 3.26 6.30 29.77
C ILE A 81 3.50 6.61 31.26
N LEU A 82 3.49 5.57 32.10
CA LEU A 82 4.01 5.69 33.47
C LEU A 82 5.53 5.82 33.39
N SER A 83 6.03 7.05 33.60
CA SER A 83 7.46 7.33 33.70
C SER A 83 8.02 6.70 34.98
N ALA A 84 8.85 5.68 34.84
CA ALA A 84 9.73 5.21 35.90
C ALA A 84 11.17 5.59 35.53
N GLN A 85 11.73 6.52 36.32
CA GLN A 85 13.14 6.91 36.30
C GLN A 85 14.04 5.69 36.51
N GLY A 86 15.07 5.57 35.68
CA GLY A 86 16.11 4.54 35.82
C GLY A 86 17.29 4.86 34.93
N ASP A 87 18.25 5.60 35.48
CA ASP A 87 19.55 5.91 34.88
C ASP A 87 20.24 4.63 34.39
N THR A 88 20.57 4.52 33.09
CA THR A 88 21.57 3.55 32.64
C THR A 88 22.30 4.03 31.39
N SER A 89 23.63 3.98 31.51
CA SER A 89 24.68 4.49 30.66
C SER A 89 24.55 4.19 29.16
N THR A 90 24.86 5.21 28.35
CA THR A 90 25.02 5.17 26.89
C THR A 90 26.12 4.19 26.47
N THR A 91 25.81 3.23 25.62
CA THR A 91 26.69 2.68 24.57
C THR A 91 25.85 1.80 23.62
N GLY A 92 25.76 2.22 22.35
CA GLY A 92 25.48 1.41 21.16
C GLY A 92 24.35 0.36 21.18
N TYR A 93 23.36 0.55 20.31
CA TYR A 93 22.17 -0.28 20.04
C TYR A 93 20.99 -0.03 21.00
N ASP A 94 19.97 0.65 20.48
CA ASP A 94 18.71 0.87 21.18
C ASP A 94 18.03 -0.48 21.47
N SER A 95 18.03 -0.86 22.75
CA SER A 95 17.54 -2.14 23.22
C SER A 95 16.02 -2.19 23.17
N ILE A 96 15.47 -3.20 22.48
CA ILE A 96 14.04 -3.52 22.60
C ILE A 96 13.76 -3.94 24.04
N LYS A 97 13.25 -3.01 24.85
CA LYS A 97 12.63 -3.31 26.14
C LYS A 97 11.12 -3.14 26.01
N ASN A 98 10.47 -4.13 25.41
CA ASN A 98 9.09 -4.41 25.76
C ASN A 98 8.84 -5.92 25.69
N VAL A 99 9.07 -6.59 26.82
CA VAL A 99 8.54 -7.94 27.05
C VAL A 99 7.10 -7.75 27.50
N THR A 100 6.16 -7.87 26.57
CA THR A 100 4.73 -7.95 26.94
C THR A 100 4.45 -9.36 27.46
N MET A 101 4.25 -9.46 28.77
CA MET A 101 3.73 -10.66 29.42
C MET A 101 2.22 -10.72 29.12
N LEU A 102 1.82 -11.55 28.15
CA LEU A 102 0.41 -11.86 27.92
C LEU A 102 -0.10 -12.66 29.12
N ASN A 103 -0.86 -12.01 30.01
CA ASN A 103 -1.65 -12.73 31.00
C ASN A 103 -2.81 -13.40 30.26
N ILE A 104 -2.63 -14.66 29.90
CA ILE A 104 -3.73 -15.53 29.46
C ILE A 104 -4.58 -15.78 30.70
N GLU A 105 -5.67 -15.04 30.83
CA GLU A 105 -6.62 -15.25 31.91
C GLU A 105 -7.33 -16.59 31.67
N ALA A 106 -7.03 -17.56 32.53
CA ALA A 106 -7.63 -18.89 32.50
C ALA A 106 -9.12 -18.79 32.83
N GLY A 107 -9.92 -19.55 32.08
CA GLY A 107 -11.37 -19.47 32.11
C GLY A 107 -12.03 -19.83 33.44
N ARG A 108 -13.31 -19.47 33.52
CA ARG A 108 -14.36 -20.30 34.10
C ARG A 108 -15.70 -20.01 33.42
#